data_AF-A0A077AV00-F1
#
_entry.id   AF-A0A077AV00-F1
#
_cell.length_a   1.000
_cell.length_b   1.000
_cell.length_c   1.000
_cell.angle_alpha   90.00
_cell.angle_beta   90.00
_cell.angle_gamma   90.00
#
_symmetry.space_group_name_H-M   'P 1'
#
loop_
_entity.id
_entity.type
_entity.pdbx_description
1 polymer ?
#
loop_
_entity_poly.entity_id
_entity_poly.type
_entity_poly.pdbx_seq_one_letter_code
_entity_poly.pdbx_strand_id
1 'polypeptide(L)'
;MSTDTEKSSLPKKQISFKGMIFFLIISLGLMIFLPGLALILFIGLLPTLGALISDPTKTRAQAFCVGVCNMAGLVPMIHELYGDKFKLQAAYGIIHNDVNLLLVLCASAIGWGIFFAVPVVTIAFYKTRDRTTLIKMVRRYEELKGIWGTALPPSTTIDHLKQNKQK
;
A
#
# COMPACT_ATOMS: atom_id res chain seq x y z
N MET A 1 27.50 -29.01 20.55
CA MET A 1 27.16 -29.73 19.30
C MET A 1 26.00 -28.98 18.67
N SER A 2 26.14 -28.61 17.41
CA SER A 2 25.48 -27.54 16.65
C SER A 2 23.95 -27.45 16.73
N THR A 3 23.45 -26.27 17.08
CA THR A 3 22.12 -25.78 16.70
C THR A 3 22.21 -25.18 15.30
N ASP A 4 21.83 -25.95 14.29
CA ASP A 4 21.77 -25.46 12.92
C ASP A 4 20.57 -24.53 12.75
N THR A 5 20.87 -23.23 12.73
CA THR A 5 19.97 -22.17 12.26
C THR A 5 19.62 -22.41 10.78
N GLU A 6 18.45 -22.95 10.53
CA GLU A 6 17.83 -23.01 9.20
C GLU A 6 17.54 -21.58 8.71
N LYS A 7 18.48 -21.01 7.95
CA LYS A 7 18.27 -19.76 7.20
C LYS A 7 17.29 -20.03 6.07
N SER A 8 16.03 -19.70 6.28
CA SER A 8 14.99 -19.67 5.23
C SER A 8 15.34 -18.60 4.18
N SER A 9 16.04 -19.02 3.13
CA SER A 9 16.38 -18.17 1.98
C SER A 9 15.13 -17.98 1.11
N LEU A 10 14.43 -16.86 1.33
CA LEU A 10 13.29 -16.48 0.49
C LEU A 10 13.74 -16.39 -0.98
N PRO A 11 12.96 -16.94 -1.94
CA PRO A 11 13.35 -17.04 -3.33
C PRO A 11 13.62 -15.65 -3.92
N LYS A 12 14.79 -15.48 -4.51
CA LYS A 12 15.22 -14.25 -5.18
C LYS A 12 14.35 -14.10 -6.44
N LYS A 13 13.42 -13.13 -6.45
CA LYS A 13 12.52 -12.87 -7.58
C LYS A 13 13.35 -12.53 -8.83
N GLN A 14 13.55 -13.51 -9.71
CA GLN A 14 14.24 -13.32 -10.98
C GLN A 14 13.42 -12.37 -11.86
N ILE A 15 14.02 -11.27 -12.29
CA ILE A 15 13.40 -10.34 -13.23
C ILE A 15 13.32 -11.08 -14.57
N SER A 16 12.10 -11.32 -15.06
CA SER A 16 11.89 -12.00 -16.33
C SER A 16 12.42 -11.12 -17.47
N PHE A 17 13.49 -11.57 -18.13
CA PHE A 17 14.17 -10.84 -19.22
C PHE A 17 13.20 -10.41 -20.35
N LYS A 18 12.22 -11.27 -20.67
CA LYS A 18 11.14 -10.95 -21.63
C LYS A 18 10.29 -9.76 -21.19
N GLY A 19 9.97 -9.67 -19.90
CA GLY A 19 9.22 -8.54 -19.36
C GLY A 19 10.02 -7.25 -19.44
N MET A 20 11.31 -7.29 -19.12
CA MET A 20 12.19 -6.13 -19.22
C MET A 20 12.30 -5.60 -20.66
N ILE A 21 12.48 -6.48 -21.64
CA ILE A 21 12.47 -6.12 -23.08
C ILE A 21 11.14 -5.49 -23.48
N PHE A 22 10.01 -6.05 -23.02
CA PHE A 22 8.69 -5.54 -23.36
C PHE A 22 8.46 -4.12 -22.81
N PHE A 23 8.81 -3.87 -21.54
CA PHE A 23 8.74 -2.53 -20.95
C PHE A 23 9.66 -1.54 -21.67
N LEU A 24 10.86 -1.95 -22.07
CA LEU A 24 11.79 -1.11 -22.81
C LEU A 24 11.20 -0.67 -24.17
N ILE A 25 10.62 -1.61 -24.92
CA ILE A 25 10.01 -1.33 -26.22
C ILE A 25 8.83 -0.36 -26.08
N ILE A 26 7.97 -0.57 -25.08
CA ILE A 26 6.85 0.33 -24.78
C ILE A 26 7.35 1.72 -24.44
N SER A 27 8.34 1.82 -23.54
CA SER A 27 8.91 3.10 -23.13
C SER A 27 9.52 3.85 -24.31
N LEU A 28 10.22 3.15 -25.20
CA LEU A 28 10.83 3.74 -26.38
C LEU A 28 9.78 4.20 -27.40
N GLY A 29 8.74 3.37 -27.64
CA GLY A 29 7.61 3.74 -28.47
C GLY A 29 6.90 4.99 -27.95
N LEU A 30 6.66 5.06 -26.64
CA LEU A 30 6.03 6.22 -26.02
C LEU A 30 6.83 7.50 -26.26
N MET A 31 8.16 7.44 -26.13
CA MET A 31 9.07 8.57 -26.32
C MET A 31 9.07 9.07 -27.78
N ILE A 32 8.99 8.16 -28.75
CA ILE A 32 9.04 8.47 -30.18
C ILE A 32 7.68 8.98 -30.68
N PHE A 33 6.58 8.31 -30.33
CA PHE A 33 5.25 8.62 -30.85
C PHE A 33 4.55 9.75 -30.06
N LEU A 34 4.73 9.81 -28.73
CA LEU A 34 4.07 10.79 -27.86
C LEU A 34 5.10 11.45 -26.91
N PRO A 35 6.02 12.27 -27.45
CA PRO A 35 7.12 12.84 -26.66
C PRO A 35 6.64 13.73 -25.51
N GLY A 36 5.56 14.49 -25.69
CA GLY A 36 4.99 15.32 -24.62
C GLY A 36 4.45 14.50 -23.44
N LEU A 37 3.82 13.36 -23.73
CA LEU A 37 3.25 12.50 -22.69
C LEU A 37 4.34 11.75 -21.93
N ALA A 38 5.39 11.29 -22.62
CA ALA A 38 6.57 10.71 -21.99
C ALA A 38 7.22 11.70 -21.01
N LEU A 39 7.31 12.98 -21.39
CA LEU A 39 7.90 14.04 -20.56
C LEU A 39 7.06 14.29 -19.30
N ILE A 40 5.73 14.47 -19.44
CA ILE A 40 4.81 14.65 -18.30
C ILE A 40 4.87 13.47 -17.34
N LEU A 41 4.84 12.23 -17.85
CA LEU A 41 4.92 11.04 -17.00
C LEU A 41 6.26 10.94 -16.29
N PHE A 42 7.37 11.25 -16.98
CA PHE A 42 8.70 11.16 -16.39
C PHE A 42 8.86 12.10 -15.18
N ILE A 43 8.47 13.37 -15.32
CA ILE A 43 8.55 14.36 -14.23
C ILE A 43 7.46 14.12 -13.20
N GLY A 44 6.23 13.86 -13.64
CA GLY A 44 5.09 13.63 -12.77
C GLY A 44 5.24 12.42 -11.86
N LEU A 45 5.90 11.35 -12.32
CA LEU A 45 6.12 10.13 -11.54
C LEU A 45 7.38 10.16 -10.65
N LEU A 46 8.14 11.26 -10.62
CA LEU A 46 9.30 11.41 -9.71
C LEU A 46 8.95 11.12 -8.23
N PRO A 47 7.82 11.61 -7.67
CA PRO A 47 7.44 11.28 -6.29
C PRO A 47 7.18 9.78 -6.08
N THR A 48 6.67 9.09 -7.10
CA THR A 48 6.46 7.63 -7.07
C THR A 48 7.80 6.88 -7.03
N LEU A 49 8.81 7.37 -7.75
CA LEU A 49 10.18 6.83 -7.66
C LEU A 49 10.76 7.03 -6.26
N GLY A 50 10.54 8.20 -5.65
CA GLY A 50 10.90 8.46 -4.26
C GLY A 50 10.24 7.47 -3.30
N ALA A 51 8.94 7.22 -3.47
CA ALA A 51 8.22 6.21 -2.68
C ALA A 51 8.73 4.77 -2.93
N LEU A 52 9.14 4.45 -4.15
CA LEU A 52 9.70 3.14 -4.50
C LEU A 52 11.07 2.89 -3.85
N ILE A 53 11.89 3.94 -3.72
CA ILE A 53 13.20 3.85 -3.06
C ILE A 53 13.04 3.80 -1.53
N SER A 54 12.07 4.55 -0.99
CA SER A 54 11.87 4.65 0.45
C SER A 54 11.20 3.42 1.08
N ASP A 55 10.52 2.56 0.31
CA ASP A 55 9.73 1.46 0.86
C ASP A 55 10.59 0.21 1.16
N PRO A 56 10.78 -0.18 2.44
CA PRO A 56 11.52 -1.39 2.81
C PRO A 56 10.69 -2.68 2.67
N THR A 57 9.37 -2.57 2.45
CA THR A 57 8.48 -3.73 2.42
C THR A 57 8.56 -4.50 1.11
N LYS A 58 8.54 -5.85 1.17
CA LYS A 58 8.58 -6.70 -0.03
C LYS A 58 7.38 -6.52 -0.95
N THR A 59 6.24 -6.11 -0.38
CA THR A 59 4.99 -5.86 -1.09
C THR A 59 4.96 -4.51 -1.80
N ARG A 60 5.89 -3.59 -1.48
CA ARG A 60 5.98 -2.24 -2.07
C ARG A 60 4.66 -1.47 -2.00
N ALA A 61 3.94 -1.62 -0.89
CA ALA A 61 2.60 -1.08 -0.73
C ALA A 61 2.60 0.46 -0.75
N GLN A 62 3.65 1.10 -0.23
CA GLN A 62 3.79 2.56 -0.26
C GLN A 62 3.90 3.07 -1.70
N ALA A 63 4.77 2.43 -2.49
CA ALA A 63 4.96 2.79 -3.90
C ALA A 63 3.69 2.57 -4.73
N PHE A 64 2.91 1.55 -4.42
CA PHE A 64 1.63 1.29 -5.09
C PHE A 64 0.59 2.37 -4.77
N CYS A 65 0.36 2.68 -3.47
CA CYS A 65 -0.58 3.73 -3.07
C CYS A 65 -0.20 5.09 -3.65
N VAL A 66 1.08 5.49 -3.52
CA VAL A 66 1.58 6.74 -4.07
C VAL A 66 1.48 6.75 -5.58
N GLY A 67 1.84 5.65 -6.25
CA GLY A 67 1.79 5.56 -7.71
C GLY A 67 0.39 5.73 -8.28
N VAL A 68 -0.62 5.08 -7.69
CA VAL A 68 -2.01 5.19 -8.15
C VAL A 68 -2.56 6.59 -7.90
N CYS A 69 -2.33 7.16 -6.71
CA CYS A 69 -2.77 8.52 -6.42
C CYS A 69 -2.08 9.54 -7.33
N ASN A 70 -0.77 9.39 -7.55
CA ASN A 70 -0.01 10.28 -8.41
C ASN A 70 -0.47 10.18 -9.89
N MET A 71 -0.74 8.98 -10.40
CA MET A 71 -1.34 8.82 -11.73
C MET A 71 -2.71 9.48 -11.84
N ALA A 72 -3.53 9.43 -10.79
CA ALA A 72 -4.81 10.15 -10.78
C ALA A 72 -4.62 11.68 -10.82
N GLY A 73 -3.61 12.21 -10.12
CA GLY A 73 -3.24 13.63 -10.17
C GLY A 73 -2.69 14.07 -11.54
N LEU A 74 -2.16 13.14 -12.34
CA LEU A 74 -1.66 13.41 -13.70
C LEU A 74 -2.76 13.51 -14.76
N VAL A 75 -3.97 13.00 -14.48
CA VAL A 75 -5.11 13.00 -15.42
C VAL A 75 -5.43 14.38 -16.01
N PRO A 76 -5.58 15.47 -15.24
CA PRO A 76 -5.90 16.79 -15.81
C PRO A 76 -4.82 17.30 -16.77
N MET A 77 -3.53 17.10 -16.46
CA MET A 77 -2.44 17.47 -17.37
C MET A 77 -2.44 16.64 -18.65
N ILE A 78 -2.78 15.35 -18.56
CA ILE A 78 -2.89 14.48 -19.74
C ILE A 78 -4.08 14.94 -20.61
N HIS A 79 -5.18 15.34 -19.98
CA HIS A 79 -6.35 15.87 -20.69
C HIS A 79 -6.04 17.19 -21.41
N GLU A 80 -5.30 18.10 -20.77
CA GLU A 80 -4.83 19.34 -21.40
C GLU A 80 -3.89 19.05 -22.58
N LEU A 81 -2.93 18.15 -22.39
CA LEU A 81 -1.97 17.75 -23.43
C LEU A 81 -2.63 17.03 -24.62
N TYR A 82 -3.76 16.34 -24.41
CA TYR A 82 -4.52 15.70 -25.47
C TYR A 82 -5.04 16.72 -26.48
N GLY A 83 -5.48 17.90 -26.02
CA GLY A 83 -5.91 19.01 -26.87
C GLY A 83 -4.81 19.50 -27.82
N ASP A 84 -3.57 19.44 -27.36
CA ASP A 84 -2.38 19.87 -28.11
C ASP A 84 -1.71 18.75 -28.93
N LYS A 85 -2.39 17.62 -29.11
CA LYS A 85 -1.91 16.46 -29.89
C LYS A 85 -0.56 15.92 -29.38
N PHE A 86 -0.33 15.94 -28.06
CA PHE A 86 0.88 15.42 -27.43
C PHE A 86 2.20 16.07 -27.88
N LYS A 87 2.13 17.33 -28.34
CA LYS A 87 3.32 18.11 -28.70
C LYS A 87 4.22 18.36 -27.50
N LEU A 88 5.53 18.31 -27.72
CA LEU A 88 6.54 18.54 -26.67
C LEU A 88 6.50 19.98 -26.12
N GLN A 89 6.26 20.97 -26.97
CA GLN A 89 6.19 22.38 -26.57
C GLN A 89 5.04 22.66 -25.59
N ALA A 90 3.87 22.07 -25.85
CA ALA A 90 2.73 22.18 -24.96
C ALA A 90 3.01 21.49 -23.61
N ALA A 91 3.58 20.29 -23.62
CA ALA A 91 3.97 19.58 -22.40
C ALA A 91 4.93 20.40 -21.51
N TYR A 92 5.86 21.13 -22.12
CA TYR A 92 6.78 22.01 -21.38
C TYR A 92 6.04 23.13 -20.65
N GLY A 93 5.07 23.78 -21.31
CA GLY A 93 4.23 24.81 -20.69
C GLY A 93 3.36 24.27 -19.56
N ILE A 94 2.77 23.08 -19.74
CA ILE A 94 1.90 22.43 -18.75
C ILE A 94 2.67 22.08 -17.47
N ILE A 95 3.92 21.64 -17.59
CA ILE A 95 4.76 21.24 -16.43
C ILE A 95 5.32 22.45 -15.70
N HIS A 96 5.61 23.54 -16.42
CA HIS A 96 6.11 24.77 -15.83
C HIS A 96 4.99 25.60 -15.17
N ASN A 97 3.75 25.10 -15.16
CA ASN A 97 2.66 25.67 -14.40
C ASN A 97 2.74 25.23 -12.94
N ASP A 98 2.96 26.19 -12.04
CA ASP A 98 3.10 25.95 -10.60
C ASP A 98 1.90 25.20 -10.00
N VAL A 99 0.68 25.47 -10.49
CA VAL A 99 -0.54 24.83 -10.01
C VAL A 99 -0.58 23.36 -10.38
N ASN A 100 -0.15 23.02 -11.59
CA ASN A 100 -0.10 21.63 -12.07
C ASN A 100 0.92 20.81 -11.26
N LEU A 101 2.10 21.38 -11.00
CA LEU A 101 3.11 20.72 -10.18
C LEU A 101 2.65 20.53 -8.73
N LEU A 102 1.98 21.54 -8.16
CA LEU A 102 1.37 21.44 -6.83
C LEU A 102 0.33 20.33 -6.77
N LEU A 103 -0.50 20.18 -7.80
CA LEU A 103 -1.52 19.14 -7.87
C LEU A 103 -0.90 17.73 -7.82
N VAL A 104 0.18 17.50 -8.57
CA VAL A 104 0.95 16.24 -8.56
C VAL A 104 1.50 15.95 -7.18
N LEU A 105 2.10 16.95 -6.54
CA LEU A 105 2.67 16.81 -5.21
C LEU A 105 1.59 16.53 -4.16
N CYS A 106 0.44 17.21 -4.22
CA CYS A 106 -0.71 16.94 -3.36
C CYS A 106 -1.23 15.52 -3.56
N ALA A 107 -1.39 15.07 -4.81
CA ALA A 107 -1.84 13.71 -5.11
C ALA A 107 -0.86 12.66 -4.57
N SER A 108 0.46 12.89 -4.70
CA SER A 108 1.48 12.03 -4.11
C SER A 108 1.42 12.02 -2.59
N ALA A 109 1.29 13.19 -1.96
CA ALA A 109 1.18 13.33 -0.50
C ALA A 109 -0.05 12.61 0.06
N ILE A 110 -1.17 12.63 -0.65
CA ILE A 110 -2.36 11.86 -0.29
C ILE A 110 -2.06 10.36 -0.30
N GLY A 111 -1.31 9.87 -1.30
CA GLY A 111 -0.88 8.47 -1.35
C GLY A 111 -0.04 8.05 -0.14
N TRP A 112 0.87 8.92 0.31
CA TRP A 112 1.62 8.73 1.56
C TRP A 112 0.71 8.76 2.79
N GLY A 113 -0.25 9.68 2.84
CA GLY A 113 -1.25 9.77 3.90
C GLY A 113 -2.07 8.49 4.03
N ILE A 114 -2.51 7.90 2.91
CA ILE A 114 -3.24 6.63 2.90
C ILE A 114 -2.37 5.50 3.46
N PHE A 115 -1.10 5.44 3.06
CA PHE A 115 -0.18 4.42 3.56
C PHE A 115 -0.02 4.46 5.08
N PHE A 116 0.01 5.65 5.69
CA PHE A 116 0.07 5.79 7.16
C PHE A 116 -1.29 5.59 7.85
N ALA A 117 -2.40 5.94 7.19
CA ALA A 117 -3.73 5.78 7.76
C ALA A 117 -4.17 4.31 7.84
N VAL A 118 -3.82 3.49 6.84
CA VAL A 118 -4.27 2.08 6.75
C VAL A 118 -3.89 1.23 7.97
N PRO A 119 -2.64 1.26 8.49
CA PRO A 119 -2.27 0.51 9.70
C PRO A 119 -3.08 0.92 10.93
N VAL A 120 -3.30 2.23 11.13
CA VAL A 120 -4.06 2.74 12.29
C VAL A 120 -5.50 2.24 12.24
N VAL A 121 -6.11 2.32 11.06
CA VAL A 121 -7.48 1.85 10.83
C VAL A 121 -7.57 0.35 11.04
N THR A 122 -6.67 -0.44 10.44
CA THR A 122 -6.69 -1.90 10.57
C THR A 122 -6.52 -2.33 12.03
N ILE A 123 -5.58 -1.76 12.79
CA ILE A 123 -5.41 -2.06 14.22
C ILE A 123 -6.70 -1.80 15.01
N ALA A 124 -7.38 -0.68 14.77
CA ALA A 124 -8.64 -0.37 15.43
C ALA A 124 -9.76 -1.37 15.07
N PHE A 125 -9.85 -1.77 13.80
CA PHE A 125 -10.81 -2.77 13.33
C PHE A 125 -10.54 -4.15 13.93
N TYR A 126 -9.29 -4.63 13.89
CA TYR A 126 -8.91 -5.92 14.45
C TYR A 126 -9.13 -5.96 15.97
N LYS A 127 -8.73 -4.91 16.70
CA LYS A 127 -8.98 -4.81 18.15
C LYS A 127 -10.46 -4.95 18.50
N THR A 128 -11.35 -4.36 17.70
CA THR A 128 -12.81 -4.44 17.91
C THR A 128 -13.35 -5.84 17.59
N ARG A 129 -12.88 -6.43 16.49
CA ARG A 129 -13.26 -7.79 16.08
C ARG A 129 -12.79 -8.84 17.09
N ASP A 130 -11.57 -8.72 17.56
CA ASP A 130 -10.96 -9.64 18.54
C ASP A 130 -11.69 -9.55 19.88
N ARG A 131 -12.03 -8.34 20.33
CA ARG A 131 -12.87 -8.15 21.53
C ARG A 131 -14.21 -8.87 21.42
N THR A 132 -14.87 -8.78 20.26
CA THR A 132 -16.16 -9.45 20.05
C THR A 132 -16.02 -10.97 20.08
N THR A 133 -14.97 -11.50 19.46
CA THR A 133 -14.65 -12.93 19.47
C THR A 133 -14.34 -13.43 20.89
N LEU A 134 -13.54 -12.68 21.65
CA LEU A 134 -13.22 -12.97 23.05
C LEU A 134 -14.48 -13.01 23.92
N ILE A 135 -15.39 -12.03 23.79
CA ILE A 135 -16.65 -12.01 24.55
C ILE A 135 -17.50 -13.25 24.26
N LYS A 136 -17.59 -13.67 22.98
CA LYS A 136 -18.31 -14.88 22.59
C LYS A 136 -17.70 -16.14 23.20
N MET A 137 -16.37 -16.24 23.22
CA MET A 137 -15.65 -17.37 23.82
C MET A 137 -15.88 -17.45 25.33
N VAL A 138 -15.76 -16.32 26.04
CA VAL A 138 -16.01 -16.26 27.49
C VAL A 138 -17.46 -16.62 27.81
N ARG A 139 -18.43 -16.08 27.06
CA ARG A 139 -19.85 -16.40 27.24
C ARG A 139 -20.13 -17.90 27.07
N ARG A 140 -19.58 -18.50 26.02
CA ARG A 140 -19.75 -19.93 25.75
C ARG A 140 -19.13 -20.79 26.86
N TYR A 141 -17.98 -20.38 27.41
CA TYR A 141 -17.38 -21.05 28.57
C TYR A 141 -18.31 -21.00 29.80
N GLU A 142 -18.92 -19.85 30.09
CA GLU A 142 -19.88 -19.73 31.20
C GLU A 142 -21.14 -20.59 31.00
N GLU A 143 -21.68 -20.63 29.79
CA GLU A 143 -22.83 -21.49 29.45
C GLU A 143 -22.48 -22.97 29.66
N LEU A 144 -21.30 -23.41 29.19
CA LEU A 144 -20.81 -24.76 29.42
C LEU A 144 -20.61 -25.04 30.91
N LYS A 145 -20.02 -24.10 31.66
CA LYS A 145 -19.83 -24.23 33.11
C LYS A 145 -21.16 -24.36 33.85
N GLY A 146 -22.20 -23.66 33.40
CA GLY A 146 -23.56 -23.78 33.95
C GLY A 146 -24.18 -25.15 33.72
N ILE A 147 -23.93 -25.78 32.56
CA ILE A 147 -24.49 -27.09 32.21
C ILE A 147 -23.70 -28.24 32.86
N TRP A 148 -22.37 -28.16 32.83
CA TRP A 148 -21.49 -29.29 33.18
C TRP A 148 -20.81 -29.13 34.55
N GLY A 149 -20.95 -27.97 35.20
CA GLY A 149 -20.46 -27.74 36.57
C GLY A 149 -18.98 -28.08 36.76
N THR A 150 -18.70 -28.99 37.70
CA THR A 150 -17.34 -29.41 38.07
C THR A 150 -16.67 -30.36 37.08
N ALA A 151 -17.38 -30.86 36.07
CA ALA A 151 -16.79 -31.73 35.05
C ALA A 151 -15.90 -30.94 34.06
N LEU A 152 -16.03 -29.61 34.01
CA LEU A 152 -15.19 -28.75 33.19
C LEU A 152 -13.88 -28.38 33.91
N PRO A 153 -12.72 -28.55 33.26
CA PRO A 153 -11.46 -28.07 33.80
C PRO A 153 -11.49 -26.54 34.02
N PRO A 154 -10.96 -26.05 35.16
CA PRO A 154 -10.79 -24.62 35.36
C PRO A 154 -9.82 -24.07 34.31
N SER A 155 -10.21 -22.97 33.66
CA SER A 155 -9.39 -22.33 32.62
C SER A 155 -8.79 -21.01 33.12
N THR A 156 -7.51 -21.07 33.50
CA THR A 156 -6.75 -19.91 33.98
C THR A 156 -6.75 -18.76 32.97
N THR A 157 -6.73 -19.08 31.67
CA THR A 157 -6.79 -18.10 30.57
C THR A 157 -8.07 -17.26 30.60
N ILE A 158 -9.24 -17.87 30.86
CA ILE A 158 -10.53 -17.14 30.90
C ILE A 158 -10.61 -16.27 32.17
N ASP A 159 -10.08 -16.75 33.29
CA ASP A 159 -10.04 -15.99 34.54
C ASP A 159 -9.17 -14.73 34.42
N HIS A 160 -7.99 -14.85 33.80
CA HIS A 160 -7.14 -13.70 33.50
C HIS A 160 -7.80 -12.71 32.52
N LEU A 161 -8.52 -13.21 31.51
CA LEU A 161 -9.25 -12.36 30.58
C LEU A 161 -10.43 -11.62 31.24
N LYS A 162 -11.09 -12.22 32.24
CA LYS A 162 -12.10 -11.53 33.05
C LYS A 162 -11.50 -10.42 33.89
N GLN A 163 -10.38 -10.69 34.58
CA GLN A 163 -9.70 -9.68 35.41
C GLN A 163 -9.23 -8.47 34.57
N ASN A 164 -8.69 -8.72 33.37
CA ASN A 164 -8.19 -7.66 32.50
C ASN A 164 -9.30 -6.87 31.79
N LYS A 165 -10.56 -7.36 31.81
CA LYS A 165 -11.73 -6.63 31.31
C LYS A 165 -12.29 -5.62 32.32
N GLN A 166 -11.97 -5.77 33.62
CA GLN A 166 -12.46 -4.90 34.71
C GLN A 166 -11.54 -3.69 34.99
N LYS A 167 -10.42 -3.57 34.27
CA LYS A 167 -9.44 -2.49 34.37
C LYS A 167 -9.42 -1.68 33.08
#